data_AF-A0A497B464-F1
#
_entry.id   AF-A0A497B464-F1
#
_cell.length_a   1.000
_cell.length_b   1.000
_cell.length_c   1.000
_cell.angle_alpha   90.00
_cell.angle_beta   90.00
_cell.angle_gamma   90.00
#
_symmetry.space_group_name_H-M   'P 1'
#
loop_
_entity.id
_entity.type
_entity.pdbx_description
1 polymer ?
#
loop_
_entity_poly.entity_id
_entity_poly.type
_entity_poly.pdbx_seq_one_letter_code
_entity_poly.pdbx_strand_id
1 'polypeptide(L)'
;MLLMVNVDNVAGEAVPYIIEKLLELGAENVHAIPAITKKGRPEFIFLIDTARENARTIGEFLAREVGTLGLRLFQEAEHIKFDYQMRKARLVLQDRGLSLALNVKVIRGSQGSVLSAKVEYEELKAAVDELAKAGVGISLTALRKVIEAAFLKGESEAYQGLKVVLE
;
A
#
# COMPACT_ATOMS: atom_id res chain seq x y z
N MET A 1 -2.67 -15.47 -7.87
CA MET A 1 -3.09 -16.66 -7.08
C MET A 1 -2.54 -16.52 -5.67
N LEU A 2 -3.14 -17.22 -4.70
CA LEU A 2 -2.70 -17.16 -3.31
C LEU A 2 -1.96 -18.43 -2.91
N LEU A 3 -0.77 -18.27 -2.32
CA LEU A 3 -0.01 -19.33 -1.66
C LEU A 3 -0.14 -19.21 -0.14
N MET A 4 -0.11 -20.35 0.54
CA MET A 4 -0.02 -20.41 1.99
C MET A 4 1.04 -21.41 2.44
N VAL A 5 1.88 -21.00 3.39
CA VAL A 5 2.82 -21.85 4.10
C VAL A 5 2.80 -21.56 5.59
N ASN A 6 2.87 -22.61 6.41
CA ASN A 6 2.99 -22.52 7.86
C ASN A 6 4.45 -22.77 8.25
N VAL A 7 4.99 -21.95 9.14
CA VAL A 7 6.40 -21.97 9.53
C VAL A 7 6.51 -21.86 11.06
N ASP A 8 6.76 -22.98 11.75
CA ASP A 8 6.82 -23.07 13.23
C ASP A 8 8.25 -23.05 13.82
N ASN A 9 9.27 -22.98 12.96
CA ASN A 9 10.69 -23.08 13.29
C ASN A 9 11.49 -21.81 12.96
N VAL A 10 10.83 -20.65 12.87
CA VAL A 10 11.47 -19.38 12.49
C VAL A 10 11.34 -18.33 13.58
N ALA A 11 12.46 -17.66 13.88
CA ALA A 11 12.49 -16.49 14.75
C ALA A 11 11.83 -15.29 14.06
N GLY A 12 11.08 -14.48 14.82
CA GLY A 12 10.37 -13.32 14.27
C GLY A 12 11.27 -12.29 13.56
N GLU A 13 12.56 -12.22 13.93
CA GLU A 13 13.56 -11.34 13.29
C GLU A 13 13.88 -11.72 11.84
N ALA A 14 13.62 -12.96 11.42
CA ALA A 14 13.84 -13.40 10.05
C ALA A 14 12.65 -13.06 9.13
N VAL A 15 11.48 -12.72 9.69
CA VAL A 15 10.25 -12.44 8.93
C VAL A 15 10.42 -11.29 7.92
N PRO A 16 11.02 -10.14 8.29
CA PRO A 16 11.25 -9.05 7.32
C PRO A 16 12.12 -9.50 6.13
N TYR A 17 13.21 -10.22 6.39
CA TYR A 17 14.08 -10.75 5.33
C TYR A 17 13.34 -11.71 4.39
N ILE A 18 12.53 -12.62 4.95
CA ILE A 18 11.72 -13.55 4.15
C ILE A 18 10.74 -12.78 3.27
N ILE A 19 10.06 -11.76 3.80
CA ILE A 19 9.14 -10.91 3.05
C ILE A 19 9.88 -10.22 1.89
N GLU A 20 11.01 -9.57 2.17
CA GLU A 20 11.81 -8.88 1.14
C GLU A 20 12.22 -9.84 0.02
N LYS A 21 12.72 -11.03 0.35
CA LYS A 21 13.09 -12.04 -0.65
C LYS A 21 11.91 -12.56 -1.45
N LEU A 22 10.75 -12.75 -0.84
CA LEU A 22 9.54 -13.14 -1.57
C LEU A 22 9.12 -12.07 -2.58
N LEU A 23 9.18 -10.79 -2.19
CA LEU A 23 8.90 -9.66 -3.09
C LEU A 23 9.90 -9.59 -4.25
N GLU A 24 11.21 -9.77 -3.98
CA GLU A 24 12.25 -9.86 -5.03
C GLU A 24 12.00 -11.01 -6.02
N LEU A 25 11.42 -12.12 -5.54
CA LEU A 25 11.08 -13.31 -6.35
C LEU A 25 9.73 -13.19 -7.08
N GLY A 26 9.08 -12.02 -7.04
CA GLY A 26 7.84 -11.76 -7.77
C GLY A 26 6.56 -12.10 -6.99
N ALA A 27 6.61 -12.08 -5.66
CA ALA A 27 5.39 -11.90 -4.87
C ALA A 27 4.88 -10.46 -5.06
N GLU A 28 3.58 -10.31 -5.34
CA GLU A 28 2.92 -9.02 -5.43
C GLU A 28 2.60 -8.47 -4.04
N ASN A 29 2.34 -9.36 -3.08
CA ASN A 29 2.04 -9.04 -1.70
C ASN A 29 2.35 -10.23 -0.78
N VAL A 30 2.76 -9.95 0.45
CA VAL A 30 3.12 -10.95 1.45
C VAL A 30 2.61 -10.52 2.82
N HIS A 31 1.86 -11.39 3.48
CA HIS A 31 1.49 -11.24 4.88
C HIS A 31 2.12 -12.36 5.71
N ALA A 32 2.69 -12.01 6.86
CA ALA A 32 3.13 -12.96 7.88
C ALA A 32 2.23 -12.83 9.10
N ILE A 33 1.40 -13.84 9.35
CA ILE A 33 0.41 -13.84 10.42
C ILE A 33 0.96 -14.67 11.59
N PRO A 34 1.21 -14.08 12.77
CA PRO A 34 1.61 -14.86 13.94
C PRO A 34 0.45 -15.75 14.40
N ALA A 35 0.75 -17.00 14.70
CA ALA A 35 -0.22 -17.99 15.15
C ALA A 35 0.41 -18.96 16.18
N ILE A 36 -0.44 -19.81 16.77
CA ILE A 36 -0.01 -20.92 17.62
C ILE A 36 -0.50 -22.22 16.97
N THR A 37 0.41 -23.18 16.81
CA THR A 37 0.13 -24.49 16.23
C THR A 37 0.17 -25.59 17.29
N LYS A 38 0.06 -26.85 16.85
CA LYS A 38 0.09 -28.04 17.70
C LYS A 38 1.23 -27.98 18.73
N LYS A 39 0.99 -28.54 19.92
CA LYS A 39 1.93 -28.52 21.05
C LYS A 39 2.26 -27.10 21.55
N GLY A 40 1.40 -26.12 21.30
CA GLY A 40 1.55 -24.74 21.78
C GLY A 40 2.72 -23.98 21.15
N ARG A 41 3.19 -24.42 19.97
CA ARG A 41 4.34 -23.80 19.31
C ARG A 41 3.93 -22.51 18.60
N PRO A 42 4.69 -21.42 18.73
CA PRO A 42 4.49 -20.25 17.88
C PRO A 42 4.82 -20.60 16.43
N GLU A 43 4.07 -20.04 15.48
CA GLU A 43 4.34 -20.15 14.04
C GLU A 43 4.00 -18.84 13.33
N PHE A 44 4.47 -18.71 12.09
CA PHE A 44 3.98 -17.73 11.13
C PHE A 44 3.25 -18.43 9.98
N ILE A 45 2.07 -17.91 9.63
CA ILE A 45 1.37 -18.25 8.40
C ILE A 45 1.72 -17.18 7.37
N PHE A 46 2.46 -17.56 6.34
CA PHE A 46 2.69 -16.68 5.21
C PHE A 46 1.56 -16.84 4.18
N LEU A 47 0.92 -15.73 3.84
CA LEU A 47 0.00 -15.61 2.72
C LEU A 47 0.70 -14.78 1.63
N ILE A 48 0.86 -15.37 0.45
CA ILE A 48 1.68 -14.79 -0.62
C ILE A 48 0.84 -14.70 -1.89
N ASP A 49 0.55 -13.48 -2.32
CA ASP A 49 -0.06 -13.22 -3.62
C ASP A 49 1.02 -13.21 -4.69
N THR A 50 0.86 -14.03 -5.71
CA THR A 50 1.85 -14.11 -6.79
C THR A 50 1.25 -14.64 -8.09
N ALA A 51 1.97 -14.42 -9.19
CA ALA A 51 1.70 -15.01 -10.47
C ALA A 51 2.05 -16.51 -10.47
N ARG A 52 1.37 -17.32 -11.27
CA ARG A 52 1.50 -18.79 -11.21
C ARG A 52 2.90 -19.28 -11.58
N GLU A 53 3.55 -18.59 -12.50
CA GLU A 53 4.91 -18.80 -12.96
C GLU A 53 5.95 -18.69 -11.83
N ASN A 54 5.69 -17.86 -10.81
CA ASN A 54 6.62 -17.62 -9.70
C ASN A 54 6.50 -18.66 -8.58
N ALA A 55 5.41 -19.45 -8.55
CA ALA A 55 5.11 -20.35 -7.46
C ALA A 55 6.21 -21.40 -7.20
N ARG A 56 6.86 -21.90 -8.27
CA ARG A 56 7.96 -22.86 -8.16
C ARG A 56 9.19 -22.22 -7.50
N THR A 57 9.61 -21.05 -7.97
CA THR A 57 10.78 -20.33 -7.45
C THR A 57 10.57 -19.91 -6.00
N ILE A 58 9.38 -19.41 -5.67
CA ILE A 58 8.99 -19.07 -4.29
C ILE A 58 9.03 -20.32 -3.39
N GLY A 59 8.49 -21.45 -3.87
CA GLY A 59 8.52 -22.72 -3.13
C GLY A 59 9.93 -23.23 -2.86
N GLU A 60 10.83 -23.16 -3.85
CA GLU A 60 12.23 -23.55 -3.70
C GLU A 60 12.97 -22.66 -2.69
N PHE A 61 12.71 -21.35 -2.70
CA PHE A 61 13.24 -20.43 -1.70
C PHE A 61 12.76 -20.79 -0.29
N LEU A 62 11.45 -20.95 -0.09
CA LEU A 62 10.88 -21.29 1.21
C LEU A 62 11.38 -22.66 1.72
N ALA A 63 11.49 -23.65 0.84
CA ALA A 63 12.02 -24.96 1.22
C ALA A 63 13.47 -24.87 1.72
N ARG A 64 14.29 -24.01 1.11
CA ARG A 64 15.68 -23.78 1.53
C ARG A 64 15.77 -22.92 2.79
N GLU A 65 15.00 -21.85 2.87
CA GLU A 65 15.11 -20.83 3.91
C GLU A 65 14.48 -21.29 5.23
N VAL A 66 13.29 -21.89 5.17
CA VAL A 66 12.52 -22.25 6.37
C VAL A 66 12.33 -23.75 6.53
N GLY A 67 12.85 -24.56 5.60
CA GLY A 67 12.76 -26.02 5.67
C GLY A 67 11.35 -26.56 5.48
N THR A 68 10.45 -25.79 4.84
CA THR A 68 9.10 -26.29 4.58
C THR A 68 9.14 -27.45 3.58
N LEU A 69 8.27 -28.43 3.80
CA LEU A 69 8.10 -29.59 2.91
C LEU A 69 7.05 -29.35 1.83
N GLY A 70 6.33 -28.22 1.90
CA GLY A 70 5.29 -27.91 0.93
C GLY A 70 4.57 -26.61 1.22
N LEU A 71 3.70 -26.24 0.28
CA LEU A 71 2.87 -25.05 0.32
C LEU A 71 1.51 -25.37 -0.28
N ARG A 72 0.48 -24.65 0.17
CA ARG A 72 -0.88 -24.75 -0.35
C ARG A 72 -1.08 -23.69 -1.43
N LEU A 73 -1.70 -24.08 -2.53
CA LEU A 73 -2.11 -23.19 -3.62
C LEU A 73 -3.63 -23.06 -3.58
N PHE A 74 -4.14 -21.84 -3.52
CA PHE A 74 -5.56 -21.55 -3.74
C PHE A 74 -5.74 -21.11 -5.19
N GLN A 75 -6.27 -22.01 -6.02
CA GLN A 75 -6.33 -21.80 -7.47
C GLN A 75 -7.54 -20.94 -7.88
N GLU A 76 -8.63 -21.01 -7.13
CA GLU A 76 -9.88 -20.29 -7.35
C GLU A 76 -9.93 -18.92 -6.66
N ALA A 77 -8.81 -18.46 -6.10
CA ALA A 77 -8.71 -17.10 -5.56
C ALA A 77 -8.70 -16.09 -6.72
N GLU A 78 -9.86 -15.47 -6.96
CA GLU A 78 -9.99 -14.39 -7.93
C GLU A 78 -9.66 -13.03 -7.29
N HIS A 79 -8.74 -12.29 -7.90
CA HIS A 79 -8.45 -10.92 -7.51
C HIS A 79 -9.18 -9.95 -8.44
N ILE A 80 -10.25 -9.32 -7.92
CA ILE A 80 -10.98 -8.28 -8.64
C ILE A 80 -10.26 -6.94 -8.42
N LYS A 81 -9.55 -6.48 -9.45
CA LYS A 81 -8.89 -5.16 -9.43
C LYS A 81 -9.86 -4.08 -9.88
N PHE A 82 -9.86 -2.96 -9.18
CA PHE A 82 -10.51 -1.73 -9.62
C PHE A 82 -9.54 -0.87 -10.42
N ASP A 83 -9.96 -0.43 -11.60
CA ASP A 83 -9.21 0.56 -12.37
C ASP A 83 -9.25 1.91 -11.66
N TYR A 84 -8.11 2.58 -11.67
CA TYR A 84 -7.97 3.93 -11.15
C TYR A 84 -7.30 4.84 -12.19
N GLN A 85 -7.58 6.12 -12.09
CA GLN A 85 -6.92 7.17 -12.83
C GLN A 85 -5.94 7.89 -11.91
N MET A 86 -4.72 8.13 -12.39
CA MET A 86 -3.80 9.05 -11.73
C MET A 86 -4.20 10.48 -12.07
N ARG A 87 -4.58 11.26 -11.07
CA ARG A 87 -4.92 12.69 -11.18
C ARG A 87 -3.99 13.51 -10.31
N LYS A 88 -3.88 14.81 -10.60
CA LYS A 88 -3.00 15.69 -9.83
C LYS A 88 -3.80 16.56 -8.87
N ALA A 89 -3.32 16.68 -7.64
CA ALA A 89 -3.73 17.71 -6.71
C ALA A 89 -2.61 18.76 -6.64
N ARG A 90 -2.90 20.00 -6.97
CA ARG A 90 -1.95 21.10 -6.78
C ARG A 90 -2.25 21.83 -5.47
N LEU A 91 -1.31 21.76 -4.54
CA LEU A 91 -1.30 22.53 -3.31
C LEU A 91 -0.70 23.91 -3.59
N VAL A 92 -1.40 24.97 -3.20
CA VAL A 92 -0.99 26.36 -3.46
C VAL A 92 -1.04 27.17 -2.18
N LEU A 93 0.08 27.81 -1.83
CA LEU A 93 0.17 28.86 -0.82
C LEU A 93 0.55 30.16 -1.52
N GLN A 94 -0.43 31.03 -1.77
CA GLN A 94 -0.21 32.26 -2.53
C GLN A 94 0.68 33.27 -1.79
N ASP A 95 0.54 33.36 -0.47
CA ASP A 95 1.31 34.24 0.41
C ASP A 95 2.79 33.83 0.51
N ARG A 96 3.10 32.55 0.24
CA ARG A 96 4.46 31.98 0.29
C ARG A 96 5.04 31.64 -1.08
N GLY A 97 4.28 31.80 -2.16
CA GLY A 97 4.71 31.43 -3.51
C GLY A 97 4.98 29.93 -3.71
N LEU A 98 4.43 29.07 -2.84
CA LEU A 98 4.66 27.61 -2.90
C LEU A 98 3.58 26.93 -3.75
N SER A 99 4.02 26.03 -4.62
CA SER A 99 3.15 25.18 -5.45
C SER A 99 3.69 23.76 -5.50
N LEU A 100 2.94 22.78 -5.00
CA LEU A 100 3.31 21.36 -4.98
C LEU A 100 2.26 20.53 -5.71
N ALA A 101 2.67 19.60 -6.55
CA ALA A 101 1.75 18.68 -7.23
C ALA A 101 1.89 17.28 -6.65
N LEU A 102 0.78 16.71 -6.20
CA LEU A 102 0.70 15.35 -5.68
C LEU A 102 -0.10 14.47 -6.62
N ASN A 103 0.32 13.22 -6.73
CA ASN A 103 -0.44 12.21 -7.45
C ASN A 103 -1.53 11.60 -6.56
N VAL A 104 -2.74 11.51 -7.10
CA VAL A 104 -3.92 10.97 -6.42
C VAL A 104 -4.50 9.84 -7.26
N LYS A 105 -4.65 8.66 -6.68
CA LYS A 105 -5.35 7.52 -7.28
C LYS A 105 -6.86 7.75 -7.14
N VAL A 106 -7.55 7.89 -8.26
CA VAL A 106 -8.98 8.19 -8.31
C VAL A 106 -9.72 7.02 -8.97
N ILE A 107 -10.64 6.41 -8.24
CA ILE A 107 -11.56 5.39 -8.77
C ILE A 107 -12.87 6.10 -9.14
N ARG A 108 -13.33 5.91 -10.37
CA ARG A 108 -14.62 6.43 -10.85
C ARG A 108 -15.65 5.31 -10.95
N GLY A 109 -16.89 5.66 -10.65
CA GLY A 109 -18.03 4.78 -10.87
C GLY A 109 -18.50 4.80 -12.32
N SER A 110 -19.42 3.91 -12.65
CA SER A 110 -20.06 3.84 -13.97
C SER A 110 -20.77 5.14 -14.39
N GLN A 111 -21.22 5.94 -13.42
CA GLN A 111 -21.85 7.26 -13.62
C GLN A 111 -20.84 8.41 -13.71
N GLY A 112 -19.53 8.13 -13.76
CA GLY A 112 -18.47 9.13 -13.84
C GLY A 112 -18.12 9.84 -12.51
N SER A 113 -18.91 9.67 -11.45
CA SER A 113 -18.61 10.19 -10.12
C SER A 113 -17.35 9.57 -9.52
N VAL A 114 -16.64 10.34 -8.70
CA VAL A 114 -15.48 9.82 -7.94
C VAL A 114 -16.00 8.98 -6.78
N LEU A 115 -15.67 7.69 -6.76
CA LEU A 115 -16.01 6.78 -5.67
C LEU A 115 -14.96 6.77 -4.57
N SER A 116 -13.69 6.96 -4.95
CA SER A 116 -12.56 6.96 -4.04
C SER A 116 -11.43 7.82 -4.60
N ALA A 117 -10.77 8.54 -3.71
CA ALA A 117 -9.53 9.25 -3.97
C ALA A 117 -8.53 8.89 -2.87
N LYS A 118 -7.32 8.50 -3.24
CA LYS A 118 -6.25 8.17 -2.30
C LYS A 118 -4.94 8.80 -2.71
N VAL A 119 -4.34 9.51 -1.76
CA VAL A 119 -2.96 9.99 -1.87
C VAL A 119 -2.04 8.99 -1.16
N GLU A 120 -0.93 8.64 -1.80
CA GLU A 120 0.04 7.71 -1.22
C GLU A 120 0.79 8.31 -0.03
N TYR A 121 1.26 7.44 0.88
CA TYR A 121 1.93 7.88 2.09
C TYR A 121 3.18 8.72 1.81
N GLU A 122 4.05 8.27 0.89
CA GLU A 122 5.29 8.98 0.54
C GLU A 122 5.03 10.36 -0.09
N GLU A 123 4.00 10.47 -0.94
CA GLU A 123 3.55 11.75 -1.53
C GLU A 123 3.08 12.72 -0.44
N LEU A 124 2.29 12.24 0.51
CA LEU A 124 1.82 13.06 1.64
C LEU A 124 2.98 13.47 2.56
N LYS A 125 3.91 12.55 2.86
CA LYS A 125 5.07 12.82 3.71
C LYS A 125 5.96 13.89 3.10
N ALA A 126 6.32 13.75 1.83
CA ALA A 126 7.10 14.75 1.11
C ALA A 126 6.40 16.12 1.10
N ALA A 127 5.09 16.16 0.84
CA ALA A 127 4.35 17.42 0.84
C ALA A 127 4.27 18.07 2.23
N VAL A 128 4.07 17.29 3.30
CA VAL A 128 4.09 17.82 4.68
C VAL A 128 5.46 18.39 5.03
N ASP A 129 6.55 17.71 4.67
CA ASP A 129 7.91 18.18 4.91
C ASP A 129 8.19 19.51 4.19
N GLU A 130 7.75 19.65 2.93
CA GLU A 130 7.88 20.91 2.17
C GLU A 130 7.00 22.04 2.75
N LEU A 131 5.77 21.73 3.17
CA LEU A 131 4.89 22.71 3.81
C LEU A 131 5.44 23.20 5.15
N ALA A 132 6.05 22.31 5.94
CA ALA A 132 6.68 22.66 7.20
C ALA A 132 7.86 23.63 7.00
N LYS A 133 8.68 23.43 5.95
CA LYS A 133 9.76 24.38 5.57
C LYS A 133 9.22 25.76 5.20
N ALA A 134 8.02 25.83 4.63
CA ALA A 134 7.32 27.07 4.33
C ALA A 134 6.58 27.69 5.54
N GLY A 135 6.68 27.06 6.73
CA GLY A 135 6.06 27.54 7.97
C GLY A 135 4.61 27.12 8.15
N VAL A 136 4.11 26.15 7.38
CA VAL A 136 2.74 25.62 7.50
C VAL A 136 2.76 24.27 8.22
N GLY A 137 2.28 24.26 9.45
CA GLY A 137 2.16 23.05 10.26
C GLY A 137 0.84 22.32 9.99
N ILE A 138 0.83 21.39 9.04
CA ILE A 138 -0.32 20.51 8.77
C ILE A 138 0.05 19.06 9.04
N SER A 139 -0.86 18.30 9.65
CA SER A 139 -0.64 16.86 9.84
C SER A 139 -0.90 16.08 8.56
N LEU A 140 -0.22 14.93 8.40
CA LEU A 140 -0.48 13.97 7.32
C LEU A 140 -1.98 13.64 7.17
N THR A 141 -2.68 13.43 8.29
CA THR A 141 -4.11 13.12 8.31
C THR A 141 -4.96 14.29 7.82
N ALA A 142 -4.65 15.52 8.24
CA ALA A 142 -5.37 16.71 7.80
C ALA A 142 -5.16 16.95 6.30
N LEU A 143 -3.90 16.90 5.83
CA LEU A 143 -3.57 17.08 4.41
C LEU A 143 -4.27 16.02 3.55
N ARG A 144 -4.23 14.75 3.96
CA ARG A 144 -4.96 13.66 3.31
C ARG A 144 -6.45 13.98 3.17
N LYS A 145 -7.11 14.32 4.28
CA LYS A 145 -8.55 14.60 4.30
C LYS A 145 -8.93 15.73 3.35
N VAL A 146 -8.17 16.83 3.34
CA VAL A 146 -8.45 17.99 2.49
C VAL A 146 -8.29 17.62 1.01
N ILE A 147 -7.23 16.90 0.64
CA ILE A 147 -7.02 16.47 -0.75
C ILE A 147 -8.11 15.48 -1.20
N GLU A 148 -8.37 14.44 -0.41
CA GLU A 148 -9.35 13.40 -0.76
C GLU A 148 -10.78 13.99 -0.82
N ALA A 149 -11.14 14.92 0.07
CA ALA A 149 -12.42 15.63 0.03
C ALA A 149 -12.58 16.48 -1.24
N ALA A 150 -11.53 17.19 -1.67
CA ALA A 150 -11.56 17.98 -2.90
C ALA A 150 -11.92 17.09 -4.11
N PHE A 151 -11.29 15.92 -4.25
CA PHE A 151 -11.60 14.98 -5.32
C PHE A 151 -12.99 14.38 -5.23
N LEU A 152 -13.47 14.04 -4.03
CA LEU A 152 -14.81 13.47 -3.83
C LEU A 152 -15.91 14.48 -4.18
N LYS A 153 -15.71 15.77 -3.87
CA LYS A 153 -16.66 16.83 -4.22
C LYS A 153 -16.49 17.33 -5.66
N GLY A 154 -15.32 17.13 -6.26
CA GLY A 154 -15.00 17.62 -7.60
C GLY A 154 -14.72 19.13 -7.64
N GLU A 155 -14.41 19.74 -6.51
CA GLU A 155 -14.12 21.17 -6.39
C GLU A 155 -12.84 21.44 -5.59
N SER A 156 -12.29 22.64 -5.73
CA SER A 156 -11.09 23.03 -4.97
C SER A 156 -11.45 23.25 -3.49
N GLU A 157 -10.55 22.83 -2.61
CA GLU A 157 -10.70 23.00 -1.16
C GLU A 157 -9.67 23.98 -0.61
N ALA A 158 -9.93 24.55 0.56
CA ALA A 158 -8.98 25.39 1.27
C ALA A 158 -8.87 25.03 2.75
N TYR A 159 -7.66 25.00 3.27
CA TYR A 159 -7.40 24.71 4.68
C TYR A 159 -6.24 25.56 5.19
N GLN A 160 -6.50 26.44 6.16
CA GLN A 160 -5.47 27.29 6.79
C GLN A 160 -4.59 28.06 5.78
N GLY A 161 -5.19 28.60 4.71
CA GLY A 161 -4.48 29.31 3.65
C GLY A 161 -3.89 28.42 2.54
N LEU A 162 -3.82 27.10 2.76
CA LEU A 162 -3.47 26.12 1.73
C LEU A 162 -4.67 25.87 0.82
N LYS A 163 -4.54 26.15 -0.47
CA LYS A 163 -5.55 25.82 -1.48
C LYS A 163 -5.18 24.51 -2.19
N VAL A 164 -6.14 23.61 -2.32
CA VAL A 164 -6.04 22.38 -3.11
C VAL A 164 -6.81 22.56 -4.40
N VAL A 165 -6.11 22.52 -5.53
CA VAL A 165 -6.67 22.63 -6.88
C VAL A 165 -6.60 21.27 -7.58
N LEU A 166 -7.71 20.85 -8.17
CA LEU A 166 -7.80 19.59 -8.91
C LEU A 166 -7.33 19.78 -10.35
N GLU A 167 -6.49 18.86 -10.83
CA GLU A 167 -5.93 18.83 -12.19
C GLU A 167 -6.13 17.48 -12.88
#